data_AF-A0A8B8CHM9-F1
#
_entry.id   AF-A0A8B8CHM9-F1
#
_cell.length_a   1.000
_cell.length_b   1.000
_cell.length_c   1.000
_cell.angle_alpha   90.00
_cell.angle_beta   90.00
_cell.angle_gamma   90.00
#
_symmetry.space_group_name_H-M   'P 1'
#
loop_
_entity.id
_entity.type
_entity.pdbx_description
1 polymer ?
#
loop_
_entity_poly.entity_id
_entity_poly.type
_entity_poly.pdbx_seq_one_letter_code
_entity_poly.pdbx_strand_id
1 'polypeptide(L)'
;MTEDKQSQFTVVSPEYWQKRWEERKIGWHKTNVDSLLEKHVDKLINGRNNIRIFFPFCGKALDMKCDFGGPMNGVWDRGALVAINKEDIPRYVEILSSLLAPDFCYLVETFEFDETKHSGPPFFVSDKDLNDLYGGKFTLTKLDRQDAFEEQHKAWGIDSFFEKLHLITPKK
;
A
#
# COMPACT_ATOMS: atom_id res chain seq x y z
N MET A 1 -4.87 -31.98 -20.88
CA MET A 1 -3.86 -31.48 -19.93
C MET A 1 -2.94 -30.56 -20.70
N THR A 2 -3.31 -29.29 -20.77
CA THR A 2 -2.50 -28.23 -21.35
C THR A 2 -2.43 -27.17 -20.27
N GLU A 3 -1.22 -26.96 -19.77
CA GLU A 3 -0.90 -25.90 -18.82
C GLU A 3 -1.32 -24.56 -19.42
N ASP A 4 -2.30 -23.92 -18.77
CA ASP A 4 -2.61 -22.52 -19.04
C ASP A 4 -1.38 -21.69 -18.68
N LYS A 5 -0.64 -21.26 -19.71
CA LYS A 5 0.26 -20.11 -19.59
C LYS A 5 -0.63 -18.89 -19.33
N GLN A 6 -0.85 -18.63 -18.05
CA GLN A 6 -1.68 -17.54 -17.59
C GLN A 6 -1.08 -16.21 -18.07
N SER A 7 -1.81 -15.58 -18.98
CA SER A 7 -1.56 -14.23 -19.50
C SER A 7 -1.24 -13.26 -18.37
N GLN A 8 -0.19 -12.47 -18.60
CA GLN A 8 0.31 -11.36 -17.81
C GLN A 8 -0.83 -10.38 -17.49
N PHE A 9 -1.44 -10.49 -16.30
CA PHE A 9 -2.53 -9.59 -15.92
C PHE A 9 -1.95 -8.19 -15.64
N THR A 10 -2.21 -7.24 -16.54
CA THR A 10 -1.96 -5.80 -16.34
C THR A 10 -3.06 -5.12 -15.53
N VAL A 11 -4.23 -5.77 -15.40
CA VAL A 11 -5.41 -5.26 -14.71
C VAL A 11 -6.05 -6.41 -13.92
N VAL A 12 -6.34 -6.18 -12.64
CA VAL A 12 -7.06 -7.11 -11.75
C VAL A 12 -8.47 -6.58 -11.47
N SER A 13 -9.46 -7.47 -11.48
CA SER A 13 -10.86 -7.13 -11.20
C SER A 13 -11.22 -7.37 -9.72
N PRO A 14 -12.36 -6.84 -9.24
CA PRO A 14 -12.86 -7.19 -7.90
C PRO A 14 -13.06 -8.70 -7.71
N GLU A 15 -13.52 -9.42 -8.73
CA GLU A 15 -13.75 -10.87 -8.70
C GLU A 15 -12.43 -11.65 -8.52
N TYR A 16 -11.32 -11.15 -9.08
CA TYR A 16 -10.00 -11.71 -8.85
C TYR A 16 -9.64 -11.70 -7.35
N TRP A 17 -9.90 -10.59 -6.66
CA TRP A 17 -9.63 -10.48 -5.22
C TRP A 17 -10.57 -11.36 -4.39
N GLN A 18 -11.85 -11.38 -4.72
CA GLN A 18 -12.84 -12.25 -4.07
C GLN A 18 -12.45 -13.73 -4.17
N LYS A 19 -12.08 -14.19 -5.37
CA LYS A 19 -11.64 -15.56 -5.60
C LYS A 19 -10.41 -15.92 -4.76
N ARG A 20 -9.43 -15.02 -4.63
CA ARG A 20 -8.26 -15.29 -3.76
C ARG A 20 -8.62 -15.41 -2.29
N TRP A 21 -9.60 -14.64 -1.81
CA TRP A 21 -10.14 -14.80 -0.46
C TRP A 21 -10.81 -16.16 -0.27
N GLU A 22 -11.65 -16.58 -1.21
CA GLU A 22 -12.33 -17.89 -1.20
C GLU A 22 -11.33 -19.05 -1.20
N GLU A 23 -10.29 -18.95 -2.03
CA GLU A 23 -9.23 -19.96 -2.17
C GLU A 23 -8.16 -19.88 -1.06
N ARG A 24 -8.31 -18.95 -0.10
CA ARG A 24 -7.31 -18.67 0.97
C ARG A 24 -5.91 -18.35 0.43
N LYS A 25 -5.81 -17.82 -0.78
CA LYS A 25 -4.57 -17.35 -1.40
C LYS A 25 -4.25 -15.93 -0.94
N ILE A 26 -3.96 -15.78 0.35
CA ILE A 26 -3.81 -14.51 1.05
C ILE A 26 -2.37 -14.25 1.49
N GLY A 27 -1.38 -14.53 0.62
CA GLY A 27 0.04 -14.41 0.94
C GLY A 27 0.51 -13.00 1.33
N TRP A 28 -0.32 -11.97 1.11
CA TRP A 28 -0.09 -10.61 1.59
C TRP A 28 -0.44 -10.41 3.07
N HIS A 29 -1.19 -11.33 3.70
CA HIS A 29 -1.62 -11.18 5.09
C HIS A 29 -0.47 -11.48 6.06
N LYS A 30 -0.11 -10.50 6.89
CA LYS A 30 0.81 -10.68 8.03
C LYS A 30 -0.01 -11.14 9.25
N THR A 31 0.49 -12.13 9.98
CA THR A 31 -0.16 -12.66 11.21
C THR A 31 0.10 -11.79 12.43
N ASN A 32 1.14 -10.95 12.38
CA ASN A 32 1.48 -9.94 13.38
C ASN A 32 1.26 -8.54 12.80
N VAL A 33 1.31 -7.52 13.66
CA VAL A 33 1.34 -6.12 13.21
C VAL A 33 2.56 -5.90 12.32
N ASP A 34 2.41 -5.05 11.31
CA ASP A 34 3.49 -4.70 10.41
C ASP A 34 4.64 -4.01 11.15
N SER A 35 5.87 -4.51 11.00
CA SER A 35 7.04 -3.99 11.72
C SER A 35 7.35 -2.52 11.38
N LEU A 36 7.04 -2.08 10.15
CA LEU A 36 7.19 -0.68 9.75
C LEU A 36 6.15 0.20 10.44
N LEU A 37 4.92 -0.29 10.60
CA LEU A 37 3.91 0.43 11.37
C LEU A 37 4.30 0.51 12.84
N GLU A 38 4.70 -0.59 13.47
CA GLU A 38 5.12 -0.61 14.88
C GLU A 38 6.27 0.38 15.14
N LYS A 39 7.25 0.41 14.25
CA LYS A 39 8.43 1.27 14.36
C LYS A 39 8.12 2.76 14.15
N HIS A 40 7.15 3.09 13.30
CA HIS A 40 6.88 4.47 12.86
C HIS A 40 5.48 4.98 13.24
N VAL A 41 4.78 4.29 14.15
CA VAL A 41 3.45 4.71 14.64
C VAL A 41 3.48 6.11 15.26
N ASP A 42 4.63 6.52 15.81
CA ASP A 42 4.84 7.87 16.34
C ASP A 42 4.69 8.95 15.25
N LYS A 43 5.08 8.65 14.00
CA LYS A 43 4.91 9.55 12.84
C LYS A 43 3.47 9.65 12.40
N LEU A 44 2.73 8.55 12.47
CA LEU A 44 1.31 8.52 12.11
C LEU A 44 0.49 9.34 13.12
N ILE A 45 0.75 9.13 14.41
CA ILE A 45 0.06 9.81 15.50
C ILE A 45 0.52 11.28 15.61
N ASN A 46 1.81 11.53 15.39
CA ASN A 46 2.44 12.85 15.47
C ASN A 46 2.11 13.60 16.77
N GLY A 47 2.14 12.89 17.90
CA GLY A 47 1.85 13.43 19.24
C GLY A 47 0.38 13.83 19.49
N ARG A 48 -0.53 13.55 18.55
CA ARG A 48 -1.96 13.87 18.67
C ARG A 48 -2.71 12.77 19.42
N ASN A 49 -3.77 13.17 20.11
CA ASN A 49 -4.71 12.25 20.73
C ASN A 49 -6.07 12.35 20.02
N ASN A 50 -6.89 11.29 20.12
CA ASN A 50 -8.23 11.26 19.52
C ASN A 50 -8.24 11.56 18.01
N ILE A 51 -7.33 10.90 17.28
CA ILE A 51 -7.20 11.06 15.83
C ILE A 51 -8.01 10.01 15.07
N ARG A 52 -8.38 10.36 13.85
CA ARG A 52 -8.98 9.42 12.89
C ARG A 52 -7.90 8.86 11.98
N ILE A 53 -7.76 7.54 11.98
CA ILE A 53 -6.82 6.82 11.12
C ILE A 53 -7.61 6.02 10.10
N PHE A 54 -7.26 6.17 8.83
CA PHE A 54 -7.87 5.42 7.73
C PHE A 54 -6.92 4.33 7.20
N PHE A 55 -7.49 3.16 6.93
CA PHE A 55 -6.81 1.97 6.42
C PHE A 55 -7.44 1.58 5.08
N PRO A 56 -6.93 2.07 3.93
CA PRO A 56 -7.45 1.68 2.63
C PRO A 56 -7.22 0.17 2.37
N PHE A 57 -8.16 -0.45 1.65
CA PHE A 57 -8.12 -1.88 1.26
C PHE A 57 -7.71 -2.85 2.39
N CYS A 58 -8.22 -2.61 3.60
CA CYS A 58 -7.77 -3.29 4.80
C CYS A 58 -8.00 -4.82 4.84
N GLY A 59 -8.78 -5.38 3.90
CA GLY A 59 -9.01 -6.82 3.79
C GLY A 59 -9.69 -7.41 5.03
N LYS A 60 -8.95 -8.21 5.81
CA LYS A 60 -9.39 -8.81 7.09
C LYS A 60 -8.88 -8.03 8.32
N ALA A 61 -8.30 -6.85 8.15
CA ALA A 61 -7.92 -6.04 9.30
C ALA A 61 -9.14 -5.90 10.21
N LEU A 62 -8.97 -6.18 11.51
CA LEU A 62 -10.02 -6.10 12.52
C LEU A 62 -10.53 -4.66 12.74
N ASP A 63 -10.00 -3.70 11.98
CA ASP A 63 -10.02 -2.25 12.24
C ASP A 63 -11.16 -1.47 11.58
N MET A 64 -12.23 -2.11 11.08
CA MET A 64 -13.32 -1.36 10.43
C MET A 64 -14.68 -1.43 11.14
N LYS A 65 -15.05 -0.29 11.72
CA LYS A 65 -16.43 0.24 11.70
C LYS A 65 -16.42 1.48 10.79
N CYS A 66 -17.15 1.45 9.67
CA CYS A 66 -17.28 2.59 8.77
C CYS A 66 -18.17 3.67 9.41
N ASP A 67 -17.55 4.77 9.85
CA ASP A 67 -18.17 6.08 9.95
C ASP A 67 -17.13 7.13 9.52
N PHE A 68 -17.31 7.72 8.34
CA PHE A 68 -16.41 8.73 7.76
C PHE A 68 -16.65 10.14 8.33
N GLY A 69 -17.15 10.28 9.56
CA GLY A 69 -17.66 11.52 10.17
C GLY A 69 -16.69 12.70 10.34
N GLY A 70 -15.70 12.89 9.46
CA GLY A 70 -14.72 13.97 9.43
C GLY A 70 -13.45 13.58 8.65
N PRO A 71 -12.60 14.57 8.35
CA PRO A 71 -11.31 14.34 7.69
C PRO A 71 -10.35 13.50 8.54
N MET A 72 -9.44 12.79 7.87
CA MET A 72 -8.53 11.81 8.46
C MET A 72 -7.19 12.45 8.81
N ASN A 73 -6.77 12.30 10.06
CA ASN A 73 -5.49 12.80 10.54
C ASN A 73 -4.34 11.84 10.23
N GLY A 74 -4.65 10.54 10.12
CA GLY A 74 -3.70 9.47 9.84
C GLY A 74 -4.15 8.61 8.67
N VAL A 75 -3.22 8.17 7.83
CA VAL A 75 -3.47 7.11 6.84
C VAL A 75 -2.34 6.08 6.93
N TRP A 76 -2.71 4.80 7.02
CA TRP A 76 -1.80 3.66 6.88
C TRP A 76 -2.15 2.91 5.60
N ASP A 77 -1.48 3.24 4.51
CA ASP A 77 -1.64 2.59 3.21
C ASP A 77 -0.61 1.48 3.07
N ARG A 78 -1.05 0.27 3.41
CA ARG A 78 -0.25 -0.93 3.29
C ARG A 78 -1.00 -1.97 2.48
N GLY A 79 -0.39 -2.39 1.37
CA GLY A 79 -1.03 -3.31 0.43
C GLY A 79 -2.26 -2.73 -0.27
N ALA A 80 -2.49 -1.41 -0.21
CA ALA A 80 -3.59 -0.77 -0.93
C ALA A 80 -3.11 -0.11 -2.21
N LEU A 81 -2.25 0.93 -2.17
CA LEU A 81 -1.74 1.60 -3.37
C LEU A 81 -1.13 0.60 -4.38
N VAL A 82 -0.31 -0.32 -3.89
CA VAL A 82 0.35 -1.38 -4.67
C VAL A 82 -0.59 -2.49 -5.15
N ALA A 83 -1.86 -2.49 -4.73
CA ALA A 83 -2.89 -3.42 -5.21
C ALA A 83 -3.86 -2.78 -6.22
N ILE A 84 -3.80 -1.46 -6.38
CA ILE A 84 -4.61 -0.69 -7.34
C ILE A 84 -4.04 -0.86 -8.75
N ASN A 85 -4.91 -1.06 -9.74
CA ASN A 85 -4.51 -1.09 -11.15
C ASN A 85 -3.82 0.23 -11.51
N LYS A 86 -2.74 0.17 -12.29
CA LYS A 86 -1.94 1.37 -12.61
C LYS A 86 -2.75 2.53 -13.18
N GLU A 87 -3.77 2.22 -13.99
CA GLU A 87 -4.68 3.22 -14.57
C GLU A 87 -5.61 3.90 -13.54
N ASP A 88 -5.90 3.23 -12.42
CA ASP A 88 -6.78 3.71 -11.35
C ASP A 88 -6.02 4.49 -10.27
N ILE A 89 -4.68 4.40 -10.23
CA ILE A 89 -3.85 5.06 -9.22
C ILE A 89 -4.11 6.58 -9.13
N PRO A 90 -4.19 7.36 -10.24
CA PRO A 90 -4.46 8.80 -10.15
C PRO A 90 -5.79 9.11 -9.44
N ARG A 91 -6.83 8.33 -9.73
CA ARG A 91 -8.15 8.47 -9.09
C ARG A 91 -8.11 8.07 -7.62
N TYR A 92 -7.40 7.00 -7.29
CA TYR A 92 -7.17 6.58 -5.91
C TYR A 92 -6.49 7.67 -5.08
N VAL A 93 -5.42 8.27 -5.62
CA VAL A 93 -4.69 9.39 -5.00
C VAL A 93 -5.57 10.61 -4.79
N GLU A 94 -6.42 10.95 -5.77
CA GLU A 94 -7.38 12.06 -5.67
C GLU A 94 -8.40 11.84 -4.55
N ILE A 95 -9.01 10.64 -4.50
CA ILE A 95 -10.00 10.28 -3.47
C ILE A 95 -9.34 10.34 -2.09
N LEU A 96 -8.20 9.69 -1.90
CA LEU A 96 -7.50 9.72 -0.61
C LEU A 96 -7.16 11.15 -0.20
N SER A 97 -6.63 11.95 -1.12
CA SER A 97 -6.27 13.34 -0.83
C SER A 97 -7.47 14.19 -0.38
N SER A 98 -8.68 13.90 -0.89
CA SER A 98 -9.90 14.61 -0.51
C SER A 98 -10.36 14.30 0.92
N LEU A 99 -9.89 13.19 1.49
CA LEU A 99 -10.23 12.75 2.85
C LEU A 99 -9.25 13.26 3.91
N LEU A 100 -8.12 13.86 3.52
CA LEU A 100 -7.05 14.24 4.45
C LEU A 100 -7.39 15.52 5.23
N ALA A 101 -7.12 15.49 6.54
CA ALA A 101 -7.15 16.69 7.38
C ALA A 101 -6.00 17.64 7.01
N PRO A 102 -6.10 18.96 7.29
CA PRO A 102 -5.03 19.91 6.98
C PRO A 102 -3.68 19.58 7.63
N ASP A 103 -3.67 18.83 8.73
CA ASP A 103 -2.50 18.43 9.50
C ASP A 103 -2.17 16.93 9.34
N PHE A 104 -2.63 16.28 8.27
CA PHE A 104 -2.53 14.83 8.12
C PHE A 104 -1.08 14.29 8.20
N CYS A 105 -0.96 13.04 8.61
CA CYS A 105 0.24 12.23 8.45
C CYS A 105 -0.14 10.94 7.73
N TYR A 106 0.48 10.71 6.58
CA TYR A 106 0.12 9.58 5.73
C TYR A 106 1.37 8.71 5.51
N LEU A 107 1.35 7.51 6.08
CA LEU A 107 2.34 6.47 5.85
C LEU A 107 1.90 5.57 4.69
N VAL A 108 2.75 5.44 3.67
CA VAL A 108 2.53 4.57 2.51
C VAL A 108 3.67 3.58 2.34
N GLU A 109 3.32 2.29 2.22
CA GLU A 109 4.25 1.21 1.92
C GLU A 109 4.28 0.92 0.41
N THR A 110 5.49 0.86 -0.14
CA THR A 110 5.75 0.37 -1.50
C THR A 110 6.83 -0.70 -1.51
N PHE A 111 7.03 -1.36 -2.65
CA PHE A 111 8.03 -2.42 -2.78
C PHE A 111 9.09 -2.06 -3.82
N GLU A 112 10.31 -2.56 -3.61
CA GLU A 112 11.42 -2.50 -4.56
C GLU A 112 11.81 -3.93 -4.96
N PHE A 113 11.62 -4.25 -6.25
CA PHE A 113 11.97 -5.51 -6.88
C PHE A 113 12.08 -5.31 -8.40
N ASP A 114 12.57 -6.33 -9.13
CA ASP A 114 12.64 -6.29 -10.59
C ASP A 114 11.24 -6.45 -11.22
N GLU A 115 10.65 -5.34 -11.64
CA GLU A 115 9.34 -5.29 -12.28
C GLU A 115 9.28 -6.11 -13.59
N THR A 116 10.40 -6.33 -14.27
CA THR A 116 10.41 -7.12 -15.51
C THR A 116 10.11 -8.60 -15.27
N LYS A 117 10.27 -9.06 -14.02
CA LYS A 117 10.06 -10.46 -13.62
C LYS A 117 8.71 -10.71 -12.97
N HIS A 118 8.08 -9.69 -12.38
CA HIS A 118 6.77 -9.80 -11.74
C HIS A 118 5.85 -8.63 -12.10
N SER A 119 4.71 -8.93 -12.72
CA SER A 119 3.75 -7.90 -13.18
C SER A 119 2.69 -7.54 -12.14
N GLY A 120 2.81 -8.06 -10.92
CA GLY A 120 1.90 -7.76 -9.81
C GLY A 120 0.62 -8.61 -9.78
N PRO A 121 -0.26 -8.36 -8.79
CA PRO A 121 0.00 -7.57 -7.59
C PRO A 121 0.98 -8.30 -6.61
N PRO A 122 1.73 -7.57 -5.77
CA PRO A 122 1.78 -6.11 -5.70
C PRO A 122 2.41 -5.51 -6.96
N PHE A 123 1.81 -4.44 -7.47
CA PHE A 123 2.34 -3.69 -8.60
C PHE A 123 3.56 -2.87 -8.15
N PHE A 124 4.54 -2.75 -9.04
CA PHE A 124 5.70 -1.92 -8.79
C PHE A 124 5.30 -0.44 -8.84
N VAL A 125 5.63 0.29 -7.77
CA VAL A 125 5.44 1.74 -7.64
C VAL A 125 6.78 2.32 -7.18
N SER A 126 7.45 3.03 -8.09
CA SER A 126 8.76 3.60 -7.83
C SER A 126 8.67 4.87 -6.96
N ASP A 127 9.82 5.29 -6.40
CA ASP A 127 9.88 6.56 -5.67
C ASP A 127 9.61 7.75 -6.60
N LYS A 128 9.90 7.59 -7.90
CA LYS A 128 9.57 8.59 -8.91
C LYS A 128 8.05 8.68 -9.08
N ASP A 129 7.37 7.54 -9.19
CA ASP A 129 5.90 7.50 -9.30
C ASP A 129 5.24 8.15 -8.08
N LEU A 130 5.71 7.85 -6.87
CA LEU A 130 5.23 8.51 -5.66
C LEU A 130 5.42 10.04 -5.71
N ASN A 131 6.59 10.51 -6.16
CA ASN A 131 6.85 11.95 -6.31
C ASN A 131 5.97 12.59 -7.38
N ASP A 132 5.73 11.91 -8.50
CA ASP A 132 4.86 12.41 -9.57
C ASP A 132 3.40 12.50 -9.10
N LEU A 133 2.94 11.52 -8.30
CA LEU A 133 1.58 11.46 -7.77
C LEU A 133 1.32 12.48 -6.65
N TYR A 134 2.26 12.63 -5.71
CA TYR A 134 2.03 13.39 -4.48
C TYR A 134 2.90 14.65 -4.36
N GLY A 135 4.09 14.69 -4.96
CA GLY A 135 5.11 15.73 -4.71
C GLY A 135 4.71 17.13 -5.19
N GLY A 136 3.75 17.24 -6.10
CA GLY A 136 3.13 18.52 -6.46
C GLY A 136 2.38 19.16 -5.29
N LYS A 137 1.65 18.37 -4.50
CA LYS A 137 0.75 18.84 -3.43
C LYS A 137 1.34 18.70 -2.02
N PHE A 138 2.18 17.70 -1.80
CA PHE A 138 2.63 17.28 -0.47
C PHE A 138 4.16 17.16 -0.41
N THR A 139 4.67 16.98 0.81
CA THR A 139 6.08 16.63 1.08
C THR A 139 6.18 15.13 1.30
N LEU A 140 7.12 14.48 0.62
CA LEU A 140 7.42 13.06 0.77
C LEU A 140 8.75 12.89 1.49
N THR A 141 8.76 12.07 2.54
CA THR A 141 9.95 11.72 3.31
C THR A 141 10.13 10.21 3.32
N LYS A 142 11.27 9.71 2.84
CA LYS A 142 11.64 8.30 2.99
C LYS A 142 11.96 8.03 4.45
N LEU A 143 11.26 7.08 5.06
CA LEU A 143 11.46 6.71 6.47
C LEU A 143 12.28 5.44 6.61
N ASP A 144 12.00 4.43 5.79
CA ASP A 144 12.60 3.12 5.97
C ASP A 144 12.69 2.33 4.67
N ARG A 145 13.58 1.34 4.70
CA ARG A 145 13.75 0.31 3.68
C ARG A 145 14.25 -0.96 4.35
N GLN A 146 13.44 -2.01 4.35
CA GLN A 146 13.79 -3.30 4.96
C GLN A 146 13.72 -4.44 3.95
N ASP A 147 14.59 -5.44 4.13
CA ASP A 147 14.51 -6.69 3.37
C ASP A 147 13.25 -7.45 3.78
N ALA A 148 12.46 -7.82 2.78
CA ALA A 148 11.22 -8.57 2.93
C ALA A 148 11.22 -9.81 2.03
N PHE A 149 12.39 -10.24 1.54
CA PHE A 149 12.51 -11.41 0.69
C PHE A 149 12.17 -12.69 1.46
N GLU A 150 11.34 -13.53 0.86
CA GLU A 150 10.82 -14.76 1.46
C GLU A 150 10.76 -15.86 0.39
N GLU A 151 10.58 -17.11 0.81
CA GLU A 151 10.56 -18.26 -0.11
C GLU A 151 9.50 -18.10 -1.21
N GLN A 152 8.34 -17.52 -0.88
CA GLN A 152 7.26 -17.26 -1.84
C GLN A 152 7.67 -16.30 -2.97
N HIS A 153 8.61 -15.40 -2.71
CA HIS A 153 9.09 -14.42 -3.68
C HIS A 153 9.98 -15.06 -4.75
N LYS A 154 10.61 -16.21 -4.48
CA LYS A 154 11.35 -16.97 -5.49
C LYS A 154 10.46 -17.45 -6.65
N ALA A 155 9.18 -17.73 -6.37
CA ALA A 155 8.22 -18.12 -7.39
C ALA A 155 7.92 -16.99 -8.40
N TRP A 156 8.27 -15.74 -8.07
CA TRP A 156 8.15 -14.59 -8.96
C TRP A 156 9.41 -14.36 -9.81
N GLY A 157 10.45 -15.21 -9.66
CA GLY A 157 11.70 -15.10 -10.40
C GLY A 157 12.62 -13.96 -9.93
N ILE A 158 12.24 -13.21 -8.90
CA ILE A 158 13.05 -12.15 -8.31
C ILE A 158 14.09 -12.71 -7.33
N ASP A 159 15.20 -11.99 -7.18
CA ASP A 159 16.33 -12.31 -6.29
C ASP A 159 16.41 -11.39 -5.07
N SER A 160 15.59 -10.34 -5.05
CA SER A 160 15.54 -9.34 -4.01
C SER A 160 14.14 -8.73 -3.93
N PHE A 161 13.71 -8.40 -2.72
CA PHE A 161 12.41 -7.81 -2.45
C PHE A 161 12.50 -6.97 -1.18
N PHE A 162 12.32 -5.65 -1.32
CA PHE A 162 12.39 -4.73 -0.17
C PHE A 162 11.08 -3.99 0.03
N GLU A 163 10.64 -3.90 1.27
CA GLU A 163 9.59 -2.99 1.71
C GLU A 163 10.19 -1.60 1.93
N LYS A 164 9.51 -0.57 1.42
CA LYS A 164 9.89 0.84 1.58
C LYS A 164 8.75 1.60 2.23
N LEU A 165 9.08 2.42 3.21
CA LEU A 165 8.13 3.29 3.89
C LEU A 165 8.38 4.75 3.54
N HIS A 166 7.33 5.45 3.11
CA HIS A 166 7.34 6.90 2.95
C HIS A 166 6.30 7.54 3.86
N LEU A 167 6.64 8.71 4.40
CA LEU A 167 5.73 9.62 5.08
C LEU A 167 5.38 10.79 4.16
N ILE A 168 4.09 11.01 3.95
CA ILE A 168 3.50 12.10 3.21
C ILE A 168 2.87 13.08 4.20
N THR A 169 3.21 14.36 4.09
CA THR A 169 2.69 15.44 4.93
C THR A 169 2.33 16.68 4.10
N PRO A 170 1.51 17.60 4.62
CA PRO A 170 1.31 18.92 4.01
C PRO A 170 2.64 19.64 3.73
N LYS A 171 2.68 20.45 2.66
CA LYS A 171 3.78 21.41 2.47
C LYS A 171 3.67 22.51 3.51
N LYS A 172 4.83 22.96 4.01
CA LYS A 172 4.93 24.14 4.87
C LYS A 172 4.82 25.42 4.04
#